data_AF-A0ABD5T750-F1
#
_entry.id   AF-A0ABD5T750-F1
#
_cell.length_a   1.000
_cell.length_b   1.000
_cell.length_c   1.000
_cell.angle_alpha   90.00
_cell.angle_beta   90.00
_cell.angle_gamma   90.00
#
_symmetry.space_group_name_H-M   'P 1'
#
loop_
_entity.id
_entity.type
_entity.pdbx_description
1 polymer ?
#
loop_
_entity_poly.entity_id
_entity_poly.type
_entity_poly.pdbx_seq_one_letter_code
_entity_poly.pdbx_strand_id
1 'polypeptide(L)'
;MVPTVPAFGGIPAGPELLIILLILVIFVVPAIAVAVIVLLVLKLRSADDADAADESDADRIAELEAEVERLREKVEGEPDERDRDEDV
;
A
#
# COMPACT_ATOMS: atom_id res chain seq x y z
N MET A 1 3.96 22.66 -52.23
CA MET A 1 4.38 23.65 -51.22
C MET A 1 4.03 23.07 -49.86
N VAL A 2 5.02 22.87 -48.99
CA VAL A 2 4.77 22.44 -47.60
C VAL A 2 4.40 23.71 -46.83
N PRO A 3 3.20 23.81 -46.22
CA PRO A 3 2.85 25.00 -45.45
C PRO A 3 3.76 25.08 -44.21
N THR A 4 4.64 26.07 -44.16
CA THR A 4 5.42 26.46 -42.99
C THR A 4 4.60 27.42 -42.12
N VAL A 5 3.47 26.94 -41.59
CA VAL A 5 2.69 27.69 -40.59
C VAL A 5 3.17 27.24 -39.20
N PRO A 6 3.45 28.16 -38.26
CA PRO A 6 3.88 27.79 -36.91
C PRO A 6 2.79 26.98 -36.19
N ALA A 7 3.18 25.84 -35.60
CA ALA A 7 2.30 24.88 -34.94
C ALA A 7 1.86 25.30 -33.52
N PHE A 8 1.63 26.58 -33.25
CA PHE A 8 1.21 27.01 -31.92
C PHE A 8 0.19 28.16 -31.95
N GLY A 9 -1.05 27.80 -31.60
CA GLY A 9 -2.15 28.73 -31.35
C GLY A 9 -3.53 28.19 -31.72
N GLY A 10 -3.94 27.02 -31.19
CA GLY A 10 -5.28 26.46 -31.44
C GLY A 10 -5.53 25.10 -30.79
N ILE A 11 -6.78 24.62 -30.83
CA ILE A 11 -7.12 23.21 -30.53
C ILE A 11 -6.63 22.37 -31.72
N PRO A 12 -5.76 21.38 -31.50
CA PRO A 12 -5.18 20.61 -32.58
C PRO A 12 -6.24 19.82 -33.36
N ALA A 13 -6.14 19.84 -34.69
CA ALA A 13 -7.07 19.17 -35.58
C ALA A 13 -6.35 18.53 -36.79
N GLY A 14 -6.93 17.46 -37.34
CA GLY A 14 -6.41 16.81 -38.54
C GLY A 14 -5.08 16.07 -38.31
N PRO A 15 -4.04 16.27 -39.15
CA PRO A 15 -2.77 15.56 -39.03
C PRO A 15 -2.06 15.71 -37.68
N GLU A 16 -2.32 16.80 -36.96
CA GLU A 16 -1.76 17.04 -35.63
C GLU A 16 -2.22 15.99 -34.61
N LEU A 17 -3.47 15.51 -34.71
CA LEU A 17 -3.97 14.43 -33.85
C LEU A 17 -3.23 13.11 -34.13
N LEU A 18 -2.83 12.86 -35.37
CA LEU A 18 -2.03 11.70 -35.71
C LEU A 18 -0.62 11.79 -35.11
N ILE A 19 -0.03 12.98 -35.10
CA ILE A 19 1.28 13.21 -34.46
C ILE A 19 1.17 13.02 -32.95
N ILE A 20 0.14 13.58 -32.31
CA ILE A 20 -0.11 13.40 -30.88
C ILE A 20 -0.32 11.92 -30.56
N LEU A 21 -1.16 11.22 -31.34
CA LEU A 21 -1.37 9.79 -31.21
C LEU A 21 -0.05 9.01 -31.32
N LEU A 22 0.78 9.34 -32.31
CA LEU A 22 2.08 8.70 -32.50
C LEU A 22 2.99 8.92 -31.28
N ILE A 23 3.03 10.12 -30.72
CA ILE A 23 3.79 10.44 -29.50
C ILE A 23 3.27 9.61 -28.33
N LEU A 24 1.95 9.53 -28.13
CA LEU A 24 1.36 8.73 -27.07
C LEU A 24 1.73 7.25 -27.22
N VAL A 25 1.68 6.71 -28.44
CA VAL A 25 2.02 5.32 -28.71
C VAL A 25 3.51 5.04 -28.51
N ILE A 26 4.40 5.95 -28.90
CA ILE A 26 5.85 5.73 -28.82
C ILE A 26 6.38 5.96 -27.40
N PHE A 27 5.81 6.92 -26.65
CA PHE A 27 6.35 7.30 -25.34
C PHE A 27 5.45 6.89 -24.18
N VAL A 28 4.14 7.17 -24.27
CA VAL A 28 3.22 6.95 -23.15
C VAL A 28 2.89 5.48 -22.99
N VAL A 29 2.64 4.74 -24.07
CA VAL A 29 2.34 3.30 -23.99
C VAL A 29 3.51 2.50 -23.39
N PRO A 30 4.78 2.67 -23.83
CA PRO A 30 5.90 1.98 -23.19
C PRO A 30 6.11 2.40 -21.74
N ALA A 31 5.95 3.69 -21.42
CA ALA A 31 6.08 4.16 -20.04
C ALA A 31 5.03 3.51 -19.12
N ILE A 32 3.76 3.43 -19.57
CA ILE A 32 2.70 2.76 -18.83
C ILE A 32 3.00 1.25 -18.70
N ALA A 33 3.47 0.60 -19.76
CA ALA A 33 3.82 -0.81 -19.71
C ALA A 33 4.90 -1.09 -18.65
N VAL A 34 5.95 -0.26 -18.60
CA VAL A 34 6.99 -0.36 -17.56
C VAL A 34 6.40 -0.14 -16.17
N ALA A 35 5.56 0.88 -15.99
CA ALA A 35 4.93 1.15 -14.70
C ALA A 35 4.07 -0.04 -14.22
N VAL A 36 3.28 -0.64 -15.12
CA VAL A 36 2.48 -1.83 -14.82
C VAL A 36 3.36 -3.02 -14.44
N ILE A 37 4.44 -3.27 -15.18
CA ILE A 37 5.39 -4.35 -14.88
C ILE A 37 6.02 -4.14 -13.50
N VAL A 38 6.48 -2.93 -13.20
CA VAL A 38 7.08 -2.61 -11.89
C VAL A 38 6.07 -2.82 -10.76
N LEU A 39 4.83 -2.32 -10.91
CA LEU A 39 3.79 -2.53 -9.91
C LEU A 39 3.45 -4.02 -9.73
N LEU A 40 3.43 -4.79 -10.82
CA LEU A 40 3.17 -6.23 -10.77
C LEU A 40 4.31 -6.98 -10.08
N VAL A 41 5.58 -6.63 -10.36
CA VAL A 41 6.75 -7.19 -9.68
C VAL A 41 6.75 -6.85 -8.20
N LEU A 42 6.47 -5.60 -7.84
CA LEU A 42 6.36 -5.19 -6.43
C LEU A 42 5.23 -5.92 -5.73
N LYS A 43 4.05 -6.06 -6.37
CA LYS A 43 2.92 -6.80 -5.80
C LYS A 43 3.24 -8.29 -5.63
N LEU A 44 3.94 -8.92 -6.58
CA LEU A 44 4.35 -10.32 -6.46
C LEU A 44 5.37 -10.52 -5.35
N ARG A 45 6.35 -9.62 -5.21
CA ARG A 45 7.27 -9.65 -4.06
C ARG A 45 6.57 -9.40 -2.75
N SER A 46 5.64 -8.46 -2.70
CA SER A 46 4.82 -8.22 -1.51
C SER A 46 3.82 -9.34 -1.26
N ALA A 47 3.47 -10.19 -2.22
CA ALA A 47 2.66 -11.37 -1.98
C ALA A 47 3.51 -12.47 -1.30
N ASP A 48 4.74 -12.68 -1.77
CA ASP A 48 5.73 -13.54 -1.11
C ASP A 48 6.05 -13.06 0.32
N ASP A 49 6.24 -11.74 0.49
CA ASP A 49 6.42 -11.13 1.81
C ASP A 49 5.11 -11.05 2.61
N ALA A 50 3.92 -11.04 1.99
CA ALA A 50 2.64 -11.03 2.70
C ALA A 50 2.29 -12.41 3.23
N ASP A 51 2.57 -13.49 2.49
CA ASP A 51 2.46 -14.85 3.04
C ASP A 51 3.45 -15.03 4.21
N ALA A 52 4.67 -14.46 4.13
CA ALA A 52 5.63 -14.47 5.24
C ALA A 52 5.30 -13.47 6.38
N ALA A 53 4.66 -12.34 6.09
CA ALA A 53 4.25 -11.33 7.07
C ALA A 53 2.96 -11.72 7.79
N ASP A 54 2.04 -12.44 7.14
CA ASP A 54 0.84 -13.00 7.78
C ASP A 54 1.25 -14.07 8.81
N GLU A 55 2.27 -14.88 8.51
CA GLU A 55 2.88 -15.80 9.49
C GLU A 55 3.61 -15.05 10.62
N SER A 56 4.36 -13.98 10.30
CA SER A 56 5.05 -13.15 11.30
C SER A 56 4.09 -12.41 12.24
N ASP A 57 3.00 -11.87 11.69
CA ASP A 57 2.00 -11.15 12.46
C ASP A 57 1.12 -12.13 13.26
N ALA A 58 0.81 -13.31 12.72
CA ALA A 58 0.14 -14.38 13.46
C ALA A 58 0.96 -14.89 14.66
N ASP A 59 2.27 -15.14 14.47
CA ASP A 59 3.16 -15.56 15.56
C ASP A 59 3.28 -14.48 16.65
N ARG A 60 3.35 -13.21 16.26
CA ARG A 60 3.37 -12.07 17.20
C ARG A 60 2.05 -11.90 17.95
N ILE A 61 0.92 -12.06 17.27
CA ILE A 61 -0.40 -12.00 17.90
C ILE A 61 -0.56 -13.14 18.91
N ALA A 62 -0.11 -14.36 18.59
CA ALA A 62 -0.16 -15.50 19.50
C ALA A 62 0.72 -15.31 20.76
N GLU A 63 1.90 -14.71 20.62
CA GLU A 63 2.75 -14.34 21.76
C GLU A 63 2.07 -13.27 22.63
N LEU A 64 1.49 -12.24 22.02
CA LEU A 64 0.77 -11.16 22.72
C LEU A 64 -0.48 -11.67 23.45
N GLU A 65 -1.23 -12.59 22.87
CA GLU A 65 -2.38 -13.22 23.53
C GLU A 65 -1.95 -14.04 24.76
N ALA A 66 -0.86 -14.79 24.67
CA ALA A 66 -0.30 -15.53 25.80
C ALA A 66 0.22 -14.62 26.93
N GLU A 67 0.76 -13.45 26.59
CA GLU A 67 1.22 -12.48 27.57
C GLU A 67 0.05 -11.75 28.26
N VAL A 68 -1.02 -11.45 27.52
CA VAL A 68 -2.27 -10.88 28.07
C VAL A 68 -2.95 -11.84 29.04
N GLU A 69 -3.00 -13.15 28.74
CA GLU A 69 -3.54 -14.16 29.66
C GLU A 69 -2.78 -14.14 31.01
N ARG A 70 -1.44 -14.05 30.97
CA ARG A 70 -0.62 -13.94 32.20
C ARG A 70 -0.82 -12.61 32.93
N LEU A 71 -0.98 -11.50 32.20
CA LEU A 71 -1.27 -10.20 32.82
C LEU A 71 -2.64 -10.21 33.49
N ARG A 72 -3.62 -10.84 32.86
CA ARG A 72 -4.97 -10.98 33.41
C ARG A 72 -4.99 -11.86 34.65
N GLU A 73 -4.29 -12.99 34.64
CA GLU A 73 -4.13 -13.85 35.81
C GLU A 73 -3.45 -13.12 36.99
N LYS A 74 -2.45 -12.27 36.71
CA LYS A 74 -1.81 -11.43 37.74
C LYS A 74 -2.73 -10.36 38.31
N VAL A 75 -3.54 -9.72 37.47
CA VAL A 75 -4.49 -8.66 37.89
C VAL A 75 -5.70 -9.24 38.62
N GLU A 76 -6.17 -10.41 38.21
CA GLU A 76 -7.31 -11.10 38.84
C GLU A 76 -6.89 -11.87 40.12
N GLY A 77 -5.59 -12.19 40.24
CA GLY A 77 -4.97 -12.77 41.43
C GLY A 77 -4.55 -11.77 42.53
N GLU A 78 -4.80 -10.48 42.36
CA GLU A 78 -4.63 -9.46 43.40
C GLU A 78 -6.01 -9.23 44.06
N PRO A 79 -6.37 -9.99 45.11
CA PRO A 79 -7.61 -9.75 45.82
C PRO A 79 -7.53 -8.38 46.49
N ASP A 80 -8.60 -7.64 46.29
CA ASP A 80 -8.97 -6.36 46.88
C ASP A 80 -8.78 -6.33 48.41
N GLU A 81 -7.56 -6.07 48.89
CA GLU A 81 -7.24 -5.82 50.31
C GLU A 81 -7.65 -4.40 50.77
N ARG A 82 -8.66 -3.78 50.14
CA ARG A 82 -9.07 -2.40 50.46
C ARG A 82 -10.33 -2.22 51.31
N ASP A 83 -10.94 -3.29 51.80
CA ASP A 83 -12.15 -3.22 52.64
C ASP A 83 -11.95 -3.76 54.08
N ARG A 84 -10.80 -3.47 54.72
CA ARG A 84 -10.62 -3.79 56.15
C ARG A 84 -9.87 -2.71 56.93
N ASP A 85 -10.35 -1.47 56.87
CA ASP A 85 -9.98 -0.39 57.79
C ASP A 85 -11.20 0.52 58.10
N GLU A 86 -12.33 -0.06 58.50
CA GLU A 86 -13.40 0.65 59.24
C GLU A 86 -13.89 -0.25 60.36
N ASP A 87 -13.13 -0.33 61.46
CA ASP A 87 -13.62 -0.71 62.80
C ASP A 87 -12.46 -0.60 63.82
N VAL A 88 -12.15 0.62 64.29
CA VAL A 88 -11.48 0.86 65.59
C VAL A 88 -12.06 2.11 66.25
#